data_AF-A0A946CD20-F1
#
_entry.id   AF-A0A946CD20-F1
#
_cell.length_a   1.000
_cell.length_b   1.000
_cell.length_c   1.000
_cell.angle_alpha   90.00
_cell.angle_beta   90.00
_cell.angle_gamma   90.00
#
_symmetry.space_group_name_H-M   'P 1'
#
loop_
_entity.id
_entity.type
_entity.pdbx_description
1 polymer ?
#
loop_
_entity_poly.entity_id
_entity_poly.type
_entity_poly.pdbx_seq_one_letter_code
_entity_poly.pdbx_strand_id
1 'polypeptide(L)'
;MKVLMTLLLFVLGVNAASLDDLTYTTADGKVTITDCDEAATGELVIPQTIRENPVTSIRNFAFYKCSRLTSITIPDSVTSVGGYAFSRCTSLTNIAFQGAAPTVGREAFTGVANGAIAIVTIEALSSFGEVDNHWNSLPIQVRDGTTNPAPLPEIRTAIEFSFDAVNGVSYRIESSKDLINWEMIETAIIGEGSRIDRFYSTRNQPNRYFRVKTN
;
A
#
# COMPACT_ATOMS: atom_id res chain seq x y z
N MET A 1 -15.82 34.99 21.54
CA MET A 1 -14.53 35.26 20.86
C MET A 1 -13.64 34.04 21.07
N LYS A 2 -13.66 33.08 20.14
CA LYS A 2 -12.84 31.86 20.24
C LYS A 2 -11.48 32.18 19.60
N VAL A 3 -10.47 32.39 20.43
CA VAL A 3 -9.07 32.37 20.00
C VAL A 3 -8.70 30.90 19.86
N LEU A 4 -8.84 30.35 18.66
CA LEU A 4 -8.29 29.04 18.35
C LEU A 4 -6.83 29.26 17.96
N MET A 5 -5.95 29.16 18.95
CA MET A 5 -4.51 29.28 18.78
C MET A 5 -4.02 28.01 18.08
N THR A 6 -3.70 28.13 16.79
CA THR A 6 -3.09 27.08 15.98
C THR A 6 -1.81 26.61 16.67
N LEU A 7 -1.79 25.37 17.15
CA LEU A 7 -0.59 24.74 17.68
C LEU A 7 0.33 24.43 16.50
N LEU A 8 1.16 25.41 16.12
CA LEU A 8 2.26 25.22 15.20
C LEU A 8 3.31 24.37 15.93
N LEU A 9 3.31 23.06 15.69
CA LEU A 9 4.46 22.22 16.04
C LEU A 9 5.60 22.58 15.07
N PHE A 10 6.44 23.53 15.49
CA PHE A 10 7.78 23.72 14.96
C PHE A 10 8.62 22.49 15.31
N VAL A 11 8.61 21.48 14.45
CA VAL A 11 9.67 20.47 14.47
C VAL A 11 10.83 21.05 13.65
N LEU A 12 11.86 21.51 14.36
CA LEU A 12 13.14 21.89 13.76
C LEU A 12 13.72 20.66 13.03
N GLY A 13 13.82 20.75 11.70
CA GLY A 13 14.89 20.08 10.96
C GLY A 13 14.59 18.73 10.31
N VAL A 14 13.50 18.59 9.57
CA VAL A 14 13.47 17.82 8.31
C VAL A 14 12.45 18.50 7.39
N ASN A 15 12.90 19.19 6.36
CA ASN A 15 11.99 19.72 5.34
C ASN A 15 11.59 18.51 4.47
N ALA A 16 10.49 17.85 4.84
CA ALA A 16 9.96 16.75 4.05
C ALA A 16 9.51 17.28 2.69
N ALA A 17 9.74 16.50 1.64
CA ALA A 17 9.33 16.83 0.30
C ALA A 17 7.81 17.08 0.22
N SER A 18 7.43 18.06 -0.60
CA SER A 18 6.09 18.62 -0.64
C SER A 18 5.66 18.93 -2.09
N LEU A 19 4.48 19.53 -2.24
CA LEU A 19 4.01 20.00 -3.55
C LEU A 19 4.91 21.06 -4.17
N ASP A 20 5.62 21.86 -3.35
CA ASP A 20 6.50 22.92 -3.84
C ASP A 20 7.76 22.36 -4.53
N ASP A 21 8.12 21.11 -4.22
CA ASP A 21 9.20 20.39 -4.89
C ASP A 21 8.79 19.80 -6.25
N LEU A 22 7.50 19.84 -6.61
CA LEU A 22 6.97 19.22 -7.82
C LEU A 22 6.70 20.23 -8.93
N THR A 23 7.19 19.92 -10.13
CA THR A 23 6.74 20.59 -11.37
C THR A 23 5.72 19.72 -12.08
N TYR A 24 4.66 20.34 -12.59
CA TYR A 24 3.57 19.65 -13.26
C TYR A 24 2.98 20.44 -14.42
N THR A 25 2.28 19.74 -15.31
CA THR A 25 1.45 20.33 -16.36
C THR A 25 0.01 19.88 -16.22
N THR A 26 -0.92 20.70 -16.71
CA THR A 26 -2.35 20.35 -16.76
C THR A 26 -2.81 20.39 -18.21
N ALA A 27 -3.38 19.30 -18.69
CA ALA A 27 -3.99 19.18 -20.00
C ALA A 27 -5.29 18.36 -19.88
N ASP A 28 -6.35 18.81 -20.55
CA ASP A 28 -7.65 18.12 -20.58
C ASP A 28 -8.21 17.75 -19.20
N GLY A 29 -8.02 18.64 -18.22
CA GLY A 29 -8.47 18.43 -16.84
C GLY A 29 -7.68 17.38 -16.05
N LYS A 30 -6.47 17.01 -16.52
CA LYS A 30 -5.60 16.02 -15.89
C LYS A 30 -4.23 16.60 -15.63
N VAL A 31 -3.65 16.25 -14.49
CA VAL A 31 -2.33 16.70 -14.08
C VAL A 31 -1.30 15.61 -14.33
N THR A 32 -0.18 16.00 -14.94
CA THR A 32 1.01 15.16 -15.11
C THR A 32 2.15 15.76 -14.29
N ILE A 33 2.72 14.98 -13.38
CA ILE A 33 3.97 15.37 -12.69
C ILE A 33 5.10 15.23 -13.69
N THR A 34 5.83 16.30 -13.94
CA THR A 34 6.86 16.37 -14.98
C THR A 34 8.28 16.43 -14.44
N ASP A 35 8.46 16.90 -13.21
CA ASP A 35 9.77 17.01 -12.54
C ASP A 35 9.62 17.08 -11.02
N CYS A 36 10.71 16.83 -10.31
CA CYS A 36 10.84 16.94 -8.86
C CYS A 36 12.22 17.53 -8.53
N ASP A 37 12.28 18.49 -7.61
CA ASP A 37 13.54 19.05 -7.15
C ASP A 37 14.44 17.94 -6.56
N GLU A 38 15.66 17.77 -7.09
CA GLU A 38 16.61 16.78 -6.59
C GLU A 38 17.02 17.03 -5.12
N ALA A 39 16.81 18.26 -4.60
CA ALA A 39 17.02 18.61 -3.21
C ALA A 39 15.95 18.06 -2.27
N ALA A 40 14.77 17.69 -2.78
CA ALA A 40 13.65 17.14 -2.04
C ALA A 40 14.07 15.92 -1.23
N THR A 41 13.69 15.86 0.04
CA THR A 41 14.20 14.85 0.98
C THR A 41 13.11 14.27 1.86
N GLY A 42 13.33 13.04 2.35
CA GLY A 42 12.41 12.37 3.25
C GLY A 42 11.20 11.78 2.51
N GLU A 43 10.04 11.86 3.14
CA GLU A 43 8.78 11.36 2.59
C GLU A 43 8.15 12.39 1.65
N LEU A 44 7.69 11.92 0.50
CA LEU A 44 6.86 12.68 -0.42
C LEU A 44 5.50 12.00 -0.62
N VAL A 45 4.42 12.77 -0.53
CA VAL A 45 3.09 12.33 -0.91
C VAL A 45 2.67 13.10 -2.15
N ILE A 46 2.52 12.42 -3.29
CA ILE A 46 1.94 13.04 -4.48
C ILE A 46 0.45 13.28 -4.18
N PRO A 47 -0.05 14.53 -4.31
CA PRO A 47 -1.43 14.83 -3.99
C PRO A 47 -2.38 14.18 -5.00
N GLN A 48 -3.54 13.78 -4.51
CA GLN A 48 -4.64 13.24 -5.32
C GLN A 48 -5.10 14.21 -6.41
N THR A 49 -5.15 15.49 -6.07
CA THR A 49 -5.51 16.58 -6.99
C THR A 49 -4.55 17.75 -6.85
N ILE A 50 -4.31 18.45 -7.96
CA ILE A 50 -3.65 19.75 -7.96
C ILE A 50 -4.59 20.72 -8.65
N ARG A 51 -5.00 21.76 -7.93
CA ARG A 51 -6.01 22.74 -8.40
C ARG A 51 -7.27 22.03 -8.92
N GLU A 52 -7.82 21.13 -8.11
CA GLU A 52 -9.05 20.34 -8.40
C GLU A 52 -8.94 19.36 -9.58
N ASN A 53 -7.80 19.32 -10.28
CA ASN A 53 -7.57 18.37 -11.36
C ASN A 53 -6.85 17.13 -10.83
N PRO A 54 -7.30 15.91 -11.14
CA PRO A 54 -6.65 14.67 -10.69
C PRO A 54 -5.24 14.55 -11.24
N VAL A 55 -4.32 14.07 -10.41
CA VAL A 55 -2.98 13.68 -10.86
C VAL A 55 -3.07 12.28 -11.44
N THR A 56 -2.95 12.17 -12.76
CA THR A 56 -3.17 10.90 -13.47
C THR A 56 -1.88 10.24 -13.95
N SER A 57 -0.78 10.98 -14.01
CA SER A 57 0.43 10.48 -14.65
C SER A 57 1.71 11.08 -14.07
N ILE A 58 2.77 10.27 -14.10
CA ILE A 58 4.14 10.67 -13.77
C ILE A 58 4.97 10.52 -15.05
N ARG A 59 5.61 11.61 -15.50
CA ARG A 59 6.36 11.63 -16.76
C ARG A 59 7.64 10.80 -16.66
N ASN A 60 8.19 10.44 -17.82
CA ASN A 60 9.55 9.93 -17.92
C ASN A 60 10.52 10.86 -17.19
N PHE A 61 11.42 10.26 -16.39
CA PHE A 61 12.45 10.95 -15.61
C PHE A 61 11.93 11.96 -14.55
N ALA A 62 10.64 12.00 -14.22
CA ALA A 62 10.08 13.04 -13.35
C ALA A 62 10.67 13.08 -11.92
N PHE A 63 11.26 11.98 -11.43
CA PHE A 63 11.97 11.90 -10.15
C PHE A 63 13.40 11.39 -10.34
N TYR A 64 13.97 11.55 -11.53
CA TYR A 64 15.30 11.05 -11.82
C TYR A 64 16.32 11.66 -10.85
N LYS A 65 17.11 10.81 -10.18
CA LYS A 65 18.11 11.22 -9.18
C LYS A 65 17.58 12.00 -7.96
N CYS A 66 16.30 11.89 -7.60
CA CYS A 66 15.81 12.31 -6.29
C CYS A 66 16.37 11.41 -5.16
N SER A 67 17.69 11.48 -4.96
CA SER A 67 18.51 10.56 -4.18
C SER A 67 18.33 10.72 -2.67
N ARG A 68 17.65 11.79 -2.24
CA ARG A 68 17.38 12.10 -0.83
C ARG A 68 15.94 11.77 -0.41
N LEU A 69 15.08 11.38 -1.35
CA LEU A 69 13.75 10.85 -1.04
C LEU A 69 13.89 9.45 -0.46
N THR A 70 13.24 9.23 0.69
CA THR A 70 13.26 7.95 1.40
C THR A 70 11.99 7.14 1.14
N SER A 71 10.87 7.83 0.94
CA SER A 71 9.57 7.23 0.67
C SER A 71 8.76 8.09 -0.28
N ILE A 72 7.92 7.44 -1.09
CA ILE A 72 6.94 8.12 -1.92
C ILE A 72 5.57 7.43 -1.84
N THR A 73 4.51 8.23 -1.76
CA THR A 73 3.12 7.77 -1.89
C THR A 73 2.54 8.24 -3.22
N ILE A 74 2.09 7.28 -4.02
CA ILE A 74 1.46 7.46 -5.33
C ILE A 74 -0.06 7.27 -5.17
N PRO A 75 -0.88 8.29 -5.48
CA PRO A 75 -2.32 8.23 -5.33
C PRO A 75 -2.97 7.25 -6.30
N ASP A 76 -4.16 6.75 -5.95
CA ASP A 76 -4.97 5.84 -6.78
C ASP A 76 -5.41 6.44 -8.11
N SER A 77 -5.44 7.77 -8.21
CA SER A 77 -5.71 8.49 -9.46
C SER A 77 -4.61 8.32 -10.51
N VAL A 78 -3.38 7.94 -10.13
CA VAL A 78 -2.25 7.77 -11.06
C VAL A 78 -2.37 6.44 -11.78
N THR A 79 -2.56 6.50 -13.09
CA THR A 79 -2.72 5.31 -13.94
C THR A 79 -1.48 5.02 -14.80
N SER A 80 -0.52 5.94 -14.86
CA SER A 80 0.69 5.79 -15.67
C SER A 80 1.93 6.38 -15.00
N VAL A 81 3.02 5.60 -14.99
CA VAL A 81 4.36 5.99 -14.55
C VAL A 81 5.32 5.80 -15.72
N GLY A 82 6.00 6.88 -16.10
CA GLY A 82 6.93 6.89 -17.23
C GLY A 82 8.20 6.05 -17.01
N GLY A 83 8.92 5.80 -18.11
CA GLY A 83 10.21 5.11 -18.06
C GLY A 83 11.24 5.94 -17.29
N TYR A 84 12.09 5.26 -16.52
CA TYR A 84 13.10 5.88 -15.65
C TYR A 84 12.56 6.90 -14.64
N ALA A 85 11.24 6.93 -14.39
CA ALA A 85 10.61 7.97 -13.56
C ALA A 85 11.30 8.13 -12.20
N PHE A 86 11.65 7.02 -11.52
CA PHE A 86 12.33 6.98 -10.22
C PHE A 86 13.75 6.41 -10.33
N SER A 87 14.37 6.50 -11.51
CA SER A 87 15.69 5.93 -11.71
C SER A 87 16.73 6.70 -10.89
N ARG A 88 17.63 5.96 -10.23
CA ARG A 88 18.70 6.49 -9.36
C ARG A 88 18.21 7.22 -8.10
N CYS A 89 16.98 6.98 -7.64
CA CYS A 89 16.52 7.40 -6.31
C CYS A 89 17.15 6.52 -5.22
N THR A 90 18.44 6.67 -4.97
CA THR A 90 19.24 5.69 -4.20
C THR A 90 18.85 5.52 -2.73
N SER A 91 18.14 6.47 -2.14
CA SER A 91 17.61 6.34 -0.77
C SER A 91 16.13 5.93 -0.72
N LEU A 92 15.47 5.78 -1.86
CA LEU A 92 14.05 5.43 -1.93
C LEU A 92 13.87 3.96 -1.57
N THR A 93 13.32 3.73 -0.38
CA THR A 93 13.11 2.39 0.20
C THR A 93 11.65 1.98 0.19
N ASN A 94 10.72 2.94 0.22
CA ASN A 94 9.29 2.65 0.30
C ASN A 94 8.53 3.35 -0.83
N ILE A 95 7.80 2.59 -1.64
CA ILE A 95 6.97 3.13 -2.72
C ILE A 95 5.54 2.64 -2.44
N ALA A 96 4.69 3.52 -1.93
CA ALA A 96 3.31 3.19 -1.60
C ALA A 96 2.37 3.53 -2.75
N PHE A 97 1.51 2.60 -3.14
CA PHE A 97 0.46 2.78 -4.12
C PHE A 97 -0.90 2.71 -3.42
N GLN A 98 -1.73 3.75 -3.61
CA GLN A 98 -3.05 3.83 -2.98
C GLN A 98 -4.17 3.17 -3.80
N GLY A 99 -3.89 2.76 -5.04
CA GLY A 99 -4.87 2.15 -5.94
C GLY A 99 -4.27 1.05 -6.79
N ALA A 100 -4.99 0.69 -7.86
CA ALA A 100 -4.56 -0.34 -8.80
C ALA A 100 -3.18 -0.04 -9.40
N ALA A 101 -2.48 -1.09 -9.83
CA ALA A 101 -1.17 -0.97 -10.44
C ALA A 101 -1.22 -0.04 -11.66
N PRO A 102 -0.46 1.07 -11.68
CA PRO A 102 -0.32 1.87 -12.88
C PRO A 102 0.42 1.10 -13.97
N THR A 103 0.26 1.52 -15.22
CA THR A 103 1.20 1.10 -16.27
C THR A 103 2.56 1.71 -15.98
N VAL A 104 3.60 0.88 -15.88
CA VAL A 104 4.97 1.30 -15.55
C VAL A 104 5.87 1.19 -16.76
N GLY A 105 6.56 2.29 -17.08
CA GLY A 105 7.53 2.35 -18.17
C GLY A 105 8.84 1.62 -17.83
N ARG A 106 9.65 1.37 -18.87
CA ARG A 106 10.94 0.67 -18.75
C ARG A 106 11.83 1.29 -17.66
N GLU A 107 12.39 0.43 -16.80
CA GLU A 107 13.40 0.80 -15.78
C GLU A 107 12.95 1.92 -14.84
N ALA A 108 11.64 2.09 -14.63
CA ALA A 108 11.09 3.16 -13.81
C ALA A 108 11.69 3.19 -12.40
N PHE A 109 11.99 2.04 -11.81
CA PHE A 109 12.53 1.91 -10.46
C PHE A 109 13.99 1.41 -10.42
N THR A 110 14.74 1.48 -11.53
CA THR A 110 16.13 1.02 -11.53
C THR A 110 17.05 1.94 -10.73
N GLY A 111 17.80 1.37 -9.79
CA GLY A 111 18.74 2.12 -8.95
C GLY A 111 18.08 2.80 -7.74
N VAL A 112 16.88 2.36 -7.35
CA VAL A 112 16.34 2.60 -6.00
C VAL A 112 17.15 1.87 -4.93
N ALA A 113 16.87 2.12 -3.66
CA ALA A 113 17.63 1.51 -2.56
C ALA A 113 17.58 -0.02 -2.59
N ASN A 114 18.65 -0.66 -2.12
CA ASN A 114 18.65 -2.11 -1.93
C ASN A 114 17.61 -2.49 -0.86
N GLY A 115 16.75 -3.45 -1.15
CA GLY A 115 15.62 -3.82 -0.29
C GLY A 115 14.43 -2.87 -0.35
N ALA A 116 14.36 -2.00 -1.38
CA ALA A 116 13.15 -1.21 -1.61
C ALA A 116 11.94 -2.10 -1.84
N ILE A 117 10.77 -1.67 -1.34
CA ILE A 117 9.52 -2.42 -1.41
C ILE A 117 8.41 -1.58 -2.06
N ALA A 118 7.52 -2.27 -2.77
CA ALA A 118 6.24 -1.73 -3.21
C ALA A 118 5.20 -2.03 -2.14
N ILE A 119 4.61 -0.99 -1.55
CA ILE A 119 3.55 -1.10 -0.55
C ILE A 119 2.21 -0.91 -1.26
N VAL A 120 1.30 -1.86 -1.12
CA VAL A 120 -0.01 -1.82 -1.81
C VAL A 120 -1.16 -2.06 -0.83
N THR A 121 -2.36 -1.60 -1.19
CA THR A 121 -3.59 -1.95 -0.47
C THR A 121 -4.03 -3.37 -0.82
N ILE A 122 -4.80 -4.00 0.07
CA ILE A 122 -5.35 -5.35 -0.18
C ILE A 122 -6.27 -5.38 -1.40
N GLU A 123 -7.01 -4.28 -1.63
CA GLU A 123 -7.94 -4.13 -2.75
C GLU A 123 -7.21 -4.04 -4.10
N ALA A 124 -6.01 -3.44 -4.10
CA ALA A 124 -5.22 -3.27 -5.30
C ALA A 124 -4.35 -4.50 -5.64
N LEU A 125 -4.13 -5.42 -4.70
CA LEU A 125 -3.18 -6.53 -4.83
C LEU A 125 -3.37 -7.34 -6.12
N SER A 126 -4.62 -7.59 -6.53
CA SER A 126 -4.93 -8.38 -7.74
C SER A 126 -4.47 -7.73 -9.04
N SER A 127 -4.23 -6.42 -9.04
CA SER A 127 -3.77 -5.67 -10.21
C SER A 127 -2.25 -5.59 -10.32
N PHE A 128 -1.52 -5.84 -9.23
CA PHE A 128 -0.06 -5.93 -9.25
C PHE A 128 0.31 -7.36 -9.68
N GLY A 129 0.73 -7.50 -10.95
CA GLY A 129 1.05 -8.79 -11.58
C GLY A 129 2.35 -9.42 -11.09
N GLU A 130 2.77 -10.51 -11.75
CA GLU A 130 4.11 -11.07 -11.53
C GLU A 130 5.16 -10.01 -11.81
N VAL A 131 6.17 -10.03 -10.95
CA VAL A 131 7.29 -9.11 -10.88
C VAL A 131 8.05 -9.07 -12.22
N ASP A 132 7.61 -8.23 -13.15
CA ASP A 132 8.27 -8.07 -14.45
C ASP A 132 9.43 -7.07 -14.37
N ASN A 133 10.21 -6.97 -15.46
CA ASN A 133 11.39 -6.12 -15.54
C ASN A 133 11.10 -4.61 -15.46
N HIS A 134 9.84 -4.17 -15.54
CA HIS A 134 9.47 -2.76 -15.40
C HIS A 134 9.39 -2.34 -13.92
N TRP A 135 9.09 -3.28 -13.02
CA TRP A 135 8.97 -3.07 -11.57
C TRP A 135 10.29 -3.26 -10.80
N ASN A 136 11.42 -3.44 -11.49
CA ASN A 136 12.76 -3.64 -10.88
C ASN A 136 12.80 -4.74 -9.80
N SER A 137 11.97 -5.76 -9.96
CA SER A 137 11.83 -6.81 -8.97
C SER A 137 11.44 -6.42 -7.54
N LEU A 138 10.76 -5.28 -7.37
CA LEU A 138 10.34 -4.80 -6.05
C LEU A 138 9.42 -5.83 -5.34
N PRO A 139 9.80 -6.31 -4.14
CA PRO A 139 8.90 -7.11 -3.33
C PRO A 139 7.63 -6.33 -2.98
N ILE A 140 6.48 -6.97 -3.10
CA ILE A 140 5.19 -6.39 -2.73
C ILE A 140 4.91 -6.68 -1.26
N GLN A 141 4.65 -5.63 -0.50
CA GLN A 141 4.15 -5.71 0.87
C GLN A 141 2.73 -5.12 0.93
N VAL A 142 1.78 -5.92 1.43
CA VAL A 142 0.41 -5.44 1.64
C VAL A 142 0.35 -4.67 2.96
N ARG A 143 -0.16 -3.44 2.93
CA ARG A 143 -0.50 -2.66 4.14
C ARG A 143 -2.01 -2.55 4.26
N ASP A 144 -2.56 -3.06 5.38
CA ASP A 144 -3.93 -2.77 5.78
C ASP A 144 -4.02 -1.29 6.17
N GLY A 145 -4.79 -0.51 5.40
CA GLY A 145 -4.84 0.95 5.41
C GLY A 145 -5.39 1.64 6.67
N THR A 146 -4.93 1.27 7.87
CA THR A 146 -5.25 2.04 9.09
C THR A 146 -4.27 3.20 9.27
N THR A 147 -4.49 4.29 8.53
CA THR A 147 -4.12 5.60 9.07
C THR A 147 -4.95 5.81 10.34
N ASN A 148 -4.31 6.26 11.42
CA ASN A 148 -4.80 6.32 12.80
C ASN A 148 -6.35 6.43 12.92
N PRO A 149 -7.05 5.45 13.53
CA PRO A 149 -8.50 5.50 13.61
C PRO A 149 -8.90 6.75 14.41
N ALA A 150 -9.90 7.50 13.92
CA ALA A 150 -10.78 8.26 14.82
C ALA A 150 -11.08 7.38 16.05
N PRO A 151 -11.21 7.88 17.28
CA PRO A 151 -11.54 7.00 18.41
C PRO A 151 -12.82 6.24 18.05
N LEU A 152 -12.63 4.99 17.62
CA LEU A 152 -13.65 4.20 16.97
C LEU A 152 -14.62 3.80 18.07
N PRO A 153 -15.94 3.88 17.82
CA PRO A 153 -16.90 3.24 18.70
C PRO A 153 -16.53 1.74 18.76
N GLU A 154 -16.34 1.24 19.98
CA GLU A 154 -16.03 -0.13 20.39
C GLU A 154 -15.86 -1.20 19.28
N ILE A 155 -14.64 -1.71 19.19
CA ILE A 155 -14.12 -2.71 18.26
C ILE A 155 -14.99 -4.00 18.23
N ARG A 156 -15.35 -4.51 17.05
CA ARG A 156 -15.75 -5.92 16.81
C ARG A 156 -14.61 -6.68 16.11
N THR A 157 -14.08 -7.78 16.67
CA THR A 157 -13.15 -8.68 15.96
C THR A 157 -13.74 -10.08 15.81
N ALA A 158 -13.84 -10.54 14.58
CA ALA A 158 -13.94 -11.95 14.22
C ALA A 158 -13.60 -12.09 12.74
N ILE A 159 -13.09 -13.25 12.35
CA ILE A 159 -13.09 -13.71 10.96
C ILE A 159 -14.32 -14.61 10.81
N GLU A 160 -15.25 -14.24 9.93
CA GLU A 160 -16.48 -15.00 9.70
C GLU A 160 -16.32 -15.87 8.44
N PHE A 161 -16.61 -17.18 8.58
CA PHE A 161 -16.76 -18.10 7.45
C PHE A 161 -18.23 -18.48 7.32
N SER A 162 -18.79 -18.33 6.13
CA SER A 162 -20.13 -18.81 5.80
C SER A 162 -20.03 -19.79 4.62
N PHE A 163 -20.61 -20.98 4.79
CA PHE A 163 -20.73 -22.00 3.74
C PHE A 163 -21.99 -22.82 3.96
N ASP A 164 -22.59 -23.30 2.87
CA ASP A 164 -23.73 -24.20 2.92
C ASP A 164 -23.26 -25.60 3.36
N ALA A 165 -23.42 -25.90 4.64
CA ALA A 165 -23.02 -27.19 5.19
C ALA A 165 -23.93 -28.31 4.67
N VAL A 166 -23.32 -29.43 4.28
CA VAL A 166 -24.03 -30.66 3.92
C VAL A 166 -24.26 -31.50 5.18
N ASN A 167 -25.49 -31.95 5.37
CA ASN A 167 -25.87 -32.78 6.53
C ASN A 167 -25.04 -34.07 6.56
N GLY A 168 -24.51 -34.42 7.72
CA GLY A 168 -23.62 -35.57 7.94
C GLY A 168 -22.16 -35.34 7.52
N VAL A 169 -21.78 -34.18 6.97
CA VAL A 169 -20.40 -33.87 6.58
C VAL A 169 -19.70 -33.07 7.68
N SER A 170 -18.53 -33.55 8.10
CA SER A 170 -17.66 -32.81 9.00
C SER A 170 -16.72 -31.91 8.23
N TYR A 171 -16.57 -30.68 8.71
CA TYR A 171 -15.65 -29.70 8.13
C TYR A 171 -14.54 -29.39 9.13
N ARG A 172 -13.33 -29.18 8.61
CA ARG A 172 -12.18 -28.70 9.38
C ARG A 172 -11.69 -27.37 8.81
N ILE A 173 -11.36 -26.44 9.69
CA ILE A 173 -10.68 -25.20 9.35
C ILE A 173 -9.20 -25.37 9.73
N GLU A 174 -8.32 -25.16 8.78
CA GLU A 174 -6.87 -25.21 8.97
C GLU A 174 -6.29 -23.80 8.87
N SER A 175 -5.21 -23.51 9.62
CA SER A 175 -4.42 -22.28 9.43
C SER A 175 -2.95 -22.56 9.08
N SER A 176 -2.30 -21.61 8.39
CA SER A 176 -0.88 -21.60 7.99
C SER A 176 -0.29 -20.19 8.12
N LYS A 177 1.04 -20.04 8.22
CA LYS A 177 1.77 -18.75 8.14
C LYS A 177 2.39 -18.48 6.76
N ASP A 178 2.46 -19.50 5.90
CA ASP A 178 3.00 -19.43 4.54
C ASP A 178 1.93 -19.96 3.58
N LEU A 179 1.54 -19.13 2.60
CA LEU A 179 0.55 -19.48 1.60
C LEU A 179 1.16 -20.24 0.42
N ILE A 180 2.45 -20.01 0.14
CA ILE A 180 3.19 -20.62 -0.99
C ILE A 180 3.58 -22.04 -0.61
N ASN A 181 4.12 -22.25 0.59
CA ASN A 181 4.49 -23.55 1.12
C ASN A 181 3.55 -23.95 2.27
N TRP A 182 2.31 -24.33 1.94
CA TRP A 182 1.28 -24.58 2.95
C TRP A 182 1.68 -25.64 3.98
N GLU A 183 1.91 -25.20 5.22
CA GLU A 183 2.14 -26.05 6.39
C GLU A 183 1.04 -25.82 7.43
N MET A 184 0.37 -26.90 7.85
CA MET A 184 -0.71 -26.80 8.84
C MET A 184 -0.13 -26.53 10.22
N ILE A 185 -0.56 -25.42 10.85
CA ILE A 185 -0.14 -25.09 12.22
C ILE A 185 -1.26 -25.22 13.26
N GLU A 186 -2.52 -25.26 12.82
CA GLU A 186 -3.68 -25.35 13.72
C GLU A 186 -4.91 -25.90 12.99
N THR A 187 -5.80 -26.59 13.72
CA THR A 187 -7.06 -27.13 13.20
C THR A 187 -8.22 -26.94 14.18
N ALA A 188 -9.41 -26.62 13.67
CA ALA A 188 -10.67 -26.63 14.40
C ALA A 188 -11.72 -27.45 13.64
N ILE A 189 -12.39 -28.38 14.32
CA ILE A 189 -13.44 -29.24 13.74
C ILE A 189 -14.80 -28.64 14.07
N ILE A 190 -15.67 -28.50 13.05
CA ILE A 190 -17.04 -28.01 13.21
C ILE A 190 -18.00 -29.09 12.70
N GLY A 191 -18.87 -29.59 13.58
CA GLY A 191 -19.90 -30.61 13.31
C GLY A 191 -21.31 -30.13 13.71
N GLU A 192 -22.33 -30.92 13.34
CA GLU A 192 -23.77 -30.57 13.41
C GLU A 192 -24.20 -29.94 14.74
N GLY A 193 -24.62 -28.67 14.67
CA GLY A 193 -25.00 -27.85 15.83
C GLY A 193 -24.24 -26.53 15.86
N SER A 194 -24.54 -25.65 14.91
CA SER A 194 -23.82 -24.39 14.74
C SER A 194 -24.14 -23.41 15.88
N ARG A 195 -23.14 -23.11 16.71
CA ARG A 195 -23.03 -21.85 17.48
C ARG A 195 -21.57 -21.44 17.55
N ILE A 196 -21.28 -20.19 17.18
CA ILE A 196 -19.97 -19.54 17.28
C ILE A 196 -20.10 -18.34 18.22
N ASP A 197 -19.12 -18.17 19.11
CA ASP A 197 -18.91 -16.96 19.91
C ASP A 197 -17.50 -16.40 19.65
N ARG A 198 -17.33 -15.09 19.85
CA ARG A 198 -16.31 -14.23 19.21
C ARG A 198 -14.94 -14.30 19.93
N PHE A 199 -13.83 -14.24 19.17
CA PHE A 199 -12.48 -13.99 19.74
C PHE A 199 -11.64 -12.96 18.97
N TYR A 200 -11.02 -12.08 19.74
CA TYR A 200 -10.00 -11.08 19.38
C TYR A 200 -8.63 -11.71 19.55
N SER A 201 -7.76 -11.63 18.54
CA SER A 201 -6.32 -11.79 18.77
C SER A 201 -5.66 -10.42 18.64
N THR A 202 -5.22 -9.87 19.75
CA THR A 202 -4.46 -8.62 19.83
C THR A 202 -3.05 -8.83 19.28
N ARG A 203 -2.64 -7.97 18.33
CA ARG A 203 -1.29 -7.38 18.21
C ARG A 203 -0.10 -8.31 18.56
N ASN A 204 0.01 -9.49 17.93
CA ASN A 204 1.28 -10.25 17.82
C ASN A 204 1.21 -11.57 17.02
N GLN A 205 0.21 -11.78 16.16
CA GLN A 205 0.18 -13.00 15.34
C GLN A 205 0.70 -12.70 13.93
N PRO A 206 1.68 -13.46 13.41
CA PRO A 206 2.10 -13.35 12.00
C PRO A 206 0.89 -13.61 11.09
N ASN A 207 0.86 -13.02 9.89
CA ASN A 207 -0.18 -13.24 8.88
C ASN A 207 -0.53 -14.74 8.82
N ARG A 208 -1.77 -15.08 9.17
CA ARG A 208 -2.26 -16.45 9.08
C ARG A 208 -3.24 -16.57 7.93
N TYR A 209 -3.02 -17.57 7.09
CA TYR A 209 -3.93 -17.98 6.03
C TYR A 209 -4.82 -19.10 6.54
N PHE A 210 -6.08 -19.14 6.14
CA PHE A 210 -7.03 -20.17 6.54
C PHE A 210 -7.61 -20.89 5.31
N ARG A 211 -7.89 -22.18 5.44
CA ARG A 211 -8.66 -22.95 4.45
C ARG A 211 -9.64 -23.91 5.11
N VAL A 212 -10.74 -24.18 4.42
CA VAL A 212 -11.75 -25.15 4.86
C VAL A 212 -11.57 -26.44 4.06
N LYS A 213 -11.63 -27.59 4.73
CA LYS A 213 -11.67 -28.91 4.08
C LYS A 213 -12.81 -29.75 4.63
N THR A 214 -13.31 -30.65 3.80
CA THR A 214 -14.14 -31.78 4.24
C THR A 214 -13.24 -32.84 4.88
N ASN A 215 -13.77 -33.53 5.90
CA ASN A 215 -13.14 -34.74 6.42
C ASN A 215 -13.42 -35.95 5.56
#